data_AF-A0A817WF77-F1
#
_entry.id   AF-A0A817WF77-F1
#
_cell.length_a   1.000
_cell.length_b   1.000
_cell.length_c   1.000
_cell.angle_alpha   90.00
_cell.angle_beta   90.00
_cell.angle_gamma   90.00
#
_symmetry.space_group_name_H-M   'P 1'
#
loop_
_entity.id
_entity.type
_entity.pdbx_description
1 polymer ?
#
loop_
_entity_poly.entity_id
_entity_poly.type
_entity_poly.pdbx_seq_one_letter_code
_entity_poly.pdbx_strand_id
1 'polypeptide(L)'
;MPFLLKRILREILFVVWGIVLINLILLSAFTFFLFNIYLTTFMIWFIINLLAWSIAIIPTLKFVFIPWYRKKCRSWTINDRQSRLSVAFFHPYCNDGGGGERVLWTAIESILQKYKKDIQIIVYTGDIDATPDEILHRVKQRFDMNMEIYKSSITFIYLRSRFFVEAKYYKMFTLLGQSIGSMILGLEALIRFIPDIYIDSMGYAFTYPLFYYLASIPICAYIHYPTISTDMLEQVKERRSTYNNRRLIANSSNVSQIKLIYYRIFAYMYGWCGKCSQIAYCNSTWTKGHIEHIWKIPLNSIYLVYPPCDVKQFLLMPLVNDNEQIIKTIVSIGQFRPEKDHELQIRSFHELLQRIPEHRQKLRLILIGSVRHEDDKKRVEQLRTLVENLNINDEVEFKLNINFIELKNYLNKAMIGLHTMWNEHFGIGIVEMMAAGAIVLAHKSGGPKMDIIDEGETGFLASDIDSYATTMRQILEMKSDERQQIRERARESVDRFSTINFEKRFMEPLDKILSN
;
A
#
# COMPACT_ATOMS: atom_id res chain seq x y z
N MET A 1 -16.24 -73.93 46.69
CA MET A 1 -17.35 -73.07 46.20
C MET A 1 -17.09 -71.55 46.15
N PRO A 2 -16.17 -70.89 46.91
CA PRO A 2 -16.11 -69.41 46.93
C PRO A 2 -15.41 -68.75 45.73
N PHE A 3 -14.63 -69.50 44.94
CA PHE A 3 -13.86 -68.96 43.81
C PHE A 3 -14.70 -68.72 42.54
N LEU A 4 -15.64 -69.62 42.23
CA LEU A 4 -16.54 -69.46 41.08
C LEU A 4 -17.48 -68.26 41.25
N LEU A 5 -18.00 -68.06 42.46
CA LEU A 5 -18.97 -66.99 42.76
C LEU A 5 -18.35 -65.59 42.57
N LYS A 6 -17.10 -65.38 43.02
CA LYS A 6 -16.37 -64.12 42.82
C LYS A 6 -16.11 -63.80 41.35
N ARG A 7 -15.82 -64.81 40.53
CA ARG A 7 -15.58 -64.62 39.10
C ARG A 7 -16.88 -64.25 38.37
N ILE A 8 -17.97 -64.94 38.67
CA ILE A 8 -19.30 -64.63 38.11
C ILE A 8 -19.75 -63.22 38.52
N LEU A 9 -19.60 -62.84 39.79
CA LEU A 9 -19.91 -61.48 40.26
C LEU A 9 -19.06 -60.42 39.56
N ARG A 10 -17.77 -60.67 39.32
CA ARG A 10 -16.89 -59.73 38.62
C ARG A 10 -17.27 -59.57 37.15
N GLU A 11 -17.64 -60.66 36.47
CA GLU A 11 -18.10 -60.59 35.07
C GLU A 11 -19.47 -59.91 34.96
N ILE A 12 -20.40 -60.17 35.88
CA ILE A 12 -21.68 -59.45 35.96
C ILE A 12 -21.44 -57.96 36.22
N LEU A 13 -20.56 -57.60 37.18
CA LEU A 13 -20.23 -56.20 37.42
C LEU A 13 -19.63 -55.55 36.18
N PHE A 14 -18.71 -56.24 35.48
CA PHE A 14 -18.09 -55.71 34.27
C PHE A 14 -19.11 -55.46 33.15
N VAL A 15 -20.07 -56.37 32.96
CA VAL A 15 -21.18 -56.19 32.00
C VAL A 15 -22.09 -55.03 32.42
N VAL A 16 -22.46 -54.94 33.70
CA VAL A 16 -23.30 -53.85 34.22
C VAL A 16 -22.61 -52.49 34.05
N TRP A 17 -21.34 -52.39 34.42
CA TRP A 17 -20.55 -51.16 34.23
C TRP A 17 -20.36 -50.82 32.74
N GLY A 18 -20.20 -51.82 31.87
CA GLY A 18 -20.16 -51.63 30.42
C GLY A 18 -21.47 -51.05 29.87
N ILE A 19 -22.62 -51.58 30.31
CA ILE A 19 -23.95 -51.08 29.93
C ILE A 19 -24.16 -49.65 30.45
N VAL A 20 -23.78 -49.36 31.70
CA VAL A 20 -23.86 -48.01 32.28
C VAL A 20 -22.99 -47.03 31.49
N LEU A 21 -21.76 -47.41 31.14
CA LEU A 21 -20.85 -46.56 30.36
C LEU A 21 -21.40 -46.28 28.95
N ILE A 22 -21.94 -47.30 28.27
CA ILE A 22 -22.58 -47.13 26.96
C ILE A 22 -23.77 -46.18 27.05
N ASN A 23 -24.64 -46.34 28.06
CA ASN A 23 -25.78 -45.44 28.25
C ASN A 23 -25.35 -44.00 28.55
N LEU A 24 -24.28 -43.79 29.33
CA LEU A 24 -23.74 -42.45 29.59
C LEU A 24 -23.16 -41.80 28.32
N ILE A 25 -22.46 -42.58 27.48
CA ILE A 25 -21.94 -42.11 26.19
C ILE A 25 -23.10 -41.76 25.25
N LEU A 26 -24.14 -42.59 25.17
CA LEU A 26 -25.33 -42.32 24.35
C LEU A 26 -26.09 -41.07 24.83
N LEU A 27 -26.22 -40.88 26.14
CA LEU A 27 -26.86 -39.69 26.71
C LEU A 27 -26.03 -38.41 26.45
N SER A 28 -24.70 -38.48 26.53
CA SER A 28 -23.85 -37.33 26.22
C SER A 28 -23.89 -37.00 24.72
N ALA A 29 -23.87 -38.02 23.85
CA ALA A 29 -24.03 -37.85 22.40
C ALA A 29 -25.40 -37.24 22.04
N PHE A 30 -26.47 -37.69 22.70
CA PHE A 30 -27.82 -37.18 22.49
C PHE A 30 -27.98 -35.74 22.99
N THR A 31 -27.45 -35.39 24.16
CA THR A 31 -27.48 -34.01 24.68
C THR A 31 -26.64 -33.07 23.81
N PHE A 32 -25.47 -33.52 23.34
CA PHE A 32 -24.67 -32.79 22.36
C PHE A 32 -25.43 -32.57 21.04
N PHE A 33 -26.13 -33.59 20.54
CA PHE A 33 -26.95 -33.48 19.34
C PHE A 33 -28.08 -32.45 19.50
N LEU A 34 -28.84 -32.51 20.61
CA LEU A 34 -29.90 -31.54 20.91
C LEU A 34 -29.35 -30.10 21.05
N PHE A 35 -28.19 -29.94 21.70
CA PHE A 35 -27.53 -28.64 21.82
C PHE A 35 -27.16 -28.06 20.45
N ASN A 36 -26.64 -28.88 19.53
CA ASN A 36 -26.33 -28.44 18.17
C ASN A 36 -27.58 -28.05 17.37
N ILE A 37 -28.70 -28.78 17.52
CA ILE A 37 -29.98 -28.40 16.90
C ILE A 37 -30.47 -27.06 17.45
N TYR A 38 -30.45 -26.88 18.78
CA TYR A 38 -30.83 -25.63 19.41
C TYR A 38 -29.95 -24.47 18.92
N LEU A 39 -28.63 -24.65 18.91
CA LEU A 39 -27.70 -23.63 18.44
C LEU A 39 -27.95 -23.28 16.96
N THR A 40 -28.17 -24.27 16.11
CA THR A 40 -28.43 -24.06 14.68
C THR A 40 -29.75 -23.31 14.46
N THR A 41 -30.82 -23.71 15.14
CA THR A 41 -32.13 -23.05 15.06
C THR A 41 -32.09 -21.62 15.61
N PHE A 42 -31.38 -21.39 16.72
CA PHE A 42 -31.14 -20.06 17.26
C PHE A 42 -30.36 -19.18 16.28
N MET A 43 -29.30 -19.70 15.66
CA MET A 43 -28.51 -18.97 14.66
C MET A 43 -29.35 -18.60 13.44
N ILE A 44 -30.18 -19.53 12.94
CA ILE A 44 -31.11 -19.26 11.83
C ILE A 44 -32.11 -18.17 12.23
N TRP A 45 -32.74 -18.30 13.41
CA TRP A 45 -33.67 -17.29 13.92
C TRP A 45 -33.00 -15.92 14.05
N PHE A 46 -31.78 -15.86 14.60
CA PHE A 46 -31.01 -14.62 14.73
C PHE A 46 -30.70 -13.99 13.37
N ILE A 47 -30.25 -14.78 12.39
CA ILE A 47 -29.98 -14.31 11.03
C ILE A 47 -31.25 -13.77 10.37
N ILE A 48 -32.38 -14.49 10.48
CA ILE A 48 -33.66 -14.05 9.92
C ILE A 48 -34.08 -12.72 10.53
N ASN A 49 -33.97 -12.57 11.86
CA ASN A 49 -34.30 -11.31 12.52
C ASN A 49 -33.36 -10.18 12.10
N LEU A 50 -32.06 -10.43 12.01
CA LEU A 50 -31.09 -9.44 11.55
C LEU A 50 -31.40 -8.99 10.11
N LEU A 51 -31.74 -9.93 9.22
CA LEU A 51 -32.17 -9.63 7.86
C LEU A 51 -33.48 -8.84 7.85
N ALA A 52 -34.47 -9.22 8.66
CA ALA A 52 -35.73 -8.51 8.77
C ALA A 52 -35.54 -7.06 9.25
N TRP A 53 -34.70 -6.83 10.26
CA TRP A 53 -34.35 -5.48 10.72
C TRP A 53 -33.60 -4.69 9.64
N SER A 54 -32.72 -5.33 8.87
CA SER A 54 -32.00 -4.66 7.79
C SER A 54 -32.92 -4.16 6.68
N ILE A 55 -34.02 -4.89 6.40
CA ILE A 55 -35.03 -4.50 5.40
C ILE A 55 -35.75 -3.21 5.80
N ALA A 56 -35.92 -2.92 7.09
CA ALA A 56 -36.54 -1.67 7.55
C ALA A 56 -35.51 -0.54 7.77
N ILE A 57 -34.39 -0.86 8.43
CA ILE A 57 -33.40 0.13 8.85
C ILE A 57 -32.65 0.72 7.66
N ILE A 58 -32.19 -0.10 6.72
CA ILE A 58 -31.37 0.38 5.60
C ILE A 58 -32.16 1.35 4.71
N PRO A 59 -33.40 1.05 4.29
CA PRO A 59 -34.21 2.02 3.55
C PRO A 59 -34.52 3.28 4.36
N THR A 60 -34.79 3.17 5.66
CA THR A 60 -35.04 4.34 6.51
C THR A 60 -33.80 5.23 6.59
N LEU A 61 -32.62 4.65 6.78
CA LEU A 61 -31.36 5.38 6.75
C LEU A 61 -31.17 6.05 5.38
N LYS A 62 -31.29 5.28 4.29
CA LYS A 62 -31.02 5.74 2.93
C LYS A 62 -31.97 6.82 2.43
N PHE A 63 -33.28 6.66 2.65
CA PHE A 63 -34.30 7.52 2.04
C PHE A 63 -34.80 8.62 2.97
N VAL A 64 -34.60 8.50 4.29
CA VAL A 64 -35.05 9.50 5.26
C VAL A 64 -33.86 10.20 5.93
N PHE A 65 -33.01 9.44 6.62
CA PHE A 65 -31.95 10.03 7.46
C PHE A 65 -30.85 10.67 6.62
N ILE A 66 -30.32 9.99 5.61
CA ILE A 66 -29.20 10.46 4.80
C ILE A 66 -29.54 11.75 4.03
N PRO A 67 -30.68 11.87 3.32
CA PRO A 67 -31.03 13.12 2.64
C PRO A 67 -31.24 14.28 3.62
N TRP A 68 -31.90 14.02 4.75
CA TRP A 68 -32.06 15.01 5.82
C TRP A 68 -30.71 15.47 6.38
N TYR A 69 -29.82 14.52 6.68
CA TYR A 69 -28.52 14.81 7.26
C TYR A 69 -27.58 15.49 6.26
N ARG A 70 -27.59 15.09 4.99
CA ARG A 70 -26.85 15.78 3.92
C ARG A 70 -27.27 17.25 3.80
N LYS A 71 -28.57 17.56 3.92
CA LYS A 71 -29.05 18.95 3.95
C LYS A 71 -28.51 19.72 5.17
N LYS A 72 -28.38 19.06 6.32
CA LYS A 72 -27.76 19.63 7.53
C LYS A 72 -26.25 19.85 7.38
N CYS A 73 -25.51 18.90 6.79
CA CYS A 73 -24.08 19.07 6.52
C CYS A 73 -23.82 20.24 5.57
N ARG A 74 -24.66 20.43 4.55
CA ARG A 74 -24.55 21.56 3.62
C ARG A 74 -24.71 22.92 4.30
N SER A 75 -25.41 23.02 5.44
CA SER A 75 -25.50 24.30 6.15
C SER A 75 -24.22 24.66 6.92
N TRP A 76 -23.32 23.70 7.16
CA TRP A 76 -22.05 23.93 7.87
C TRP A 76 -20.96 24.49 6.95
N THR A 77 -21.08 24.27 5.64
CA THR A 77 -20.11 24.71 4.63
C THR A 77 -20.50 26.04 3.96
N ILE A 78 -21.63 26.65 4.35
CA ILE A 78 -22.13 27.90 3.77
C ILE A 78 -21.57 29.09 4.55
N ASN A 79 -20.81 29.93 3.85
CA ASN A 79 -20.62 31.34 4.22
C ASN A 79 -21.16 32.32 3.16
N ASP A 80 -21.76 31.85 2.05
CA ASP A 80 -22.50 32.72 1.12
C ASP A 80 -23.47 31.91 0.23
N ARG A 81 -24.42 32.61 -0.41
CA ARG A 81 -25.70 32.17 -0.99
C ARG A 81 -25.71 31.09 -2.11
N GLN A 82 -24.68 30.26 -2.29
CA GLN A 82 -24.70 29.11 -3.20
C GLN A 82 -24.08 27.86 -2.55
N SER A 83 -24.78 26.72 -2.63
CA SER A 83 -24.24 25.44 -2.15
C SER A 83 -23.08 24.99 -3.04
N ARG A 84 -21.86 24.95 -2.50
CA ARG A 84 -20.68 24.41 -3.19
C ARG A 84 -20.76 22.88 -3.30
N LEU A 85 -20.33 22.34 -4.43
CA LEU A 85 -20.16 20.90 -4.60
C LEU A 85 -19.05 20.41 -3.65
N SER A 86 -19.31 19.35 -2.89
CA SER A 86 -18.36 18.82 -1.91
C SER A 86 -17.68 17.54 -2.39
N VAL A 87 -16.35 17.59 -2.49
CA VAL A 87 -15.50 16.45 -2.85
C VAL A 87 -14.70 16.04 -1.61
N ALA A 88 -14.93 14.83 -1.11
CA ALA A 88 -14.24 14.35 0.07
C ALA A 88 -13.13 13.34 -0.26
N PHE A 89 -11.94 13.59 0.26
CA PHE A 89 -10.83 12.66 0.26
C PHE A 89 -10.79 11.89 1.58
N PHE A 90 -10.81 10.56 1.50
CA PHE A 90 -10.59 9.69 2.65
C PHE A 90 -9.10 9.36 2.75
N HIS A 91 -8.41 10.02 3.69
CA HIS A 91 -6.97 9.90 3.84
C HIS A 91 -6.55 10.06 5.32
N PRO A 92 -6.64 8.99 6.14
CA PRO A 92 -6.40 9.06 7.58
C PRO A 92 -4.99 9.51 8.04
N TYR A 93 -4.03 9.62 7.13
CA TYR A 93 -2.62 9.96 7.38
C TYR A 93 -2.13 11.13 6.50
N CYS A 94 -2.98 12.12 6.23
CA CYS A 94 -2.68 13.18 5.26
C CYS A 94 -1.44 14.04 5.60
N ASN A 95 -0.93 13.91 6.83
CA ASN A 95 0.18 14.67 7.38
C ASN A 95 1.53 13.90 7.42
N ASP A 96 1.61 12.65 6.95
CA ASP A 96 2.83 11.81 7.05
C ASP A 96 3.94 12.21 6.07
N GLY A 97 3.59 12.91 4.98
CA GLY A 97 4.55 13.50 4.04
C GLY A 97 5.27 12.50 3.12
N GLY A 98 4.67 11.34 2.83
CA GLY A 98 5.16 10.35 1.88
C GLY A 98 4.60 10.52 0.46
N GLY A 99 4.81 9.50 -0.38
CA GLY A 99 4.35 9.50 -1.77
C GLY A 99 2.82 9.42 -1.93
N GLY A 100 2.12 8.82 -0.95
CA GLY A 100 0.65 8.78 -0.93
C GLY A 100 0.06 10.16 -0.70
N GLU A 101 0.62 10.90 0.25
CA GLU A 101 0.22 12.27 0.57
C GLU A 101 0.57 13.22 -0.58
N ARG A 102 1.68 13.01 -1.29
CA ARG A 102 1.99 13.79 -2.50
C ARG A 102 0.87 13.65 -3.55
N VAL A 103 0.39 12.44 -3.80
CA VAL A 103 -0.75 12.19 -4.71
C VAL A 103 -2.01 12.89 -4.21
N LEU A 104 -2.35 12.74 -2.92
CA LEU A 104 -3.50 13.40 -2.30
C LEU A 104 -3.49 14.91 -2.57
N TRP A 105 -2.38 15.57 -2.19
CA TRP A 105 -2.31 17.02 -2.24
C TRP A 105 -2.22 17.55 -3.67
N THR A 106 -1.57 16.83 -4.58
CA THR A 106 -1.58 17.17 -6.01
C THR A 106 -2.98 17.03 -6.61
N ALA A 107 -3.73 15.98 -6.25
CA ALA A 107 -5.11 15.79 -6.69
C ALA A 107 -6.04 16.90 -6.17
N ILE A 108 -5.91 17.26 -4.88
CA ILE A 108 -6.65 18.37 -4.29
C ILE A 108 -6.31 19.69 -4.99
N GLU A 109 -5.02 19.97 -5.21
CA GLU A 109 -4.57 21.17 -5.90
C GLU A 109 -5.11 21.23 -7.34
N SER A 110 -5.09 20.12 -8.08
CA SER A 110 -5.63 20.01 -9.44
C SER A 110 -7.11 20.39 -9.51
N ILE A 111 -7.93 19.90 -8.56
CA ILE A 111 -9.36 20.23 -8.48
C ILE A 111 -9.54 21.72 -8.14
N LEU A 112 -8.78 22.23 -7.17
CA LEU A 112 -8.92 23.61 -6.69
C LEU A 112 -8.41 24.65 -7.70
N GLN A 113 -7.36 24.34 -8.46
CA GLN A 113 -6.87 25.21 -9.53
C GLN A 113 -7.93 25.41 -10.61
N LYS A 114 -8.66 24.34 -10.97
CA LYS A 114 -9.70 24.37 -12.00
C LYS A 114 -11.03 24.97 -11.51
N TYR A 115 -11.56 24.50 -10.38
CA TYR A 115 -12.90 24.86 -9.90
C TYR A 115 -12.93 25.92 -8.79
N LYS A 116 -11.76 26.29 -8.25
CA LYS A 116 -11.57 27.42 -7.32
C LYS A 116 -12.56 27.42 -6.15
N LYS A 117 -13.45 28.42 -6.10
CA LYS A 117 -14.41 28.64 -5.00
C LYS A 117 -15.74 27.91 -5.19
N ASP A 118 -15.93 27.21 -6.30
CA ASP A 118 -17.18 26.51 -6.62
C ASP A 118 -17.24 25.12 -5.97
N ILE A 119 -16.07 24.60 -5.57
CA ILE A 119 -15.92 23.31 -4.88
C ILE A 119 -15.45 23.52 -3.44
N GLN A 120 -16.00 22.70 -2.54
CA GLN A 120 -15.49 22.49 -1.20
C GLN A 120 -14.76 21.13 -1.12
N ILE A 121 -13.49 21.15 -0.75
CA ILE A 121 -12.70 19.95 -0.47
C ILE A 121 -12.87 19.57 1.00
N ILE A 122 -13.21 18.32 1.24
CA ILE A 122 -13.29 17.73 2.57
C ILE A 122 -12.16 16.72 2.72
N VAL A 123 -11.35 16.79 3.77
CA VAL A 123 -10.30 15.81 4.04
C VAL A 123 -10.64 15.07 5.32
N TYR A 124 -11.05 13.80 5.19
CA TYR A 124 -11.18 12.92 6.35
C TYR A 124 -9.79 12.45 6.77
N THR A 125 -9.34 12.89 7.93
CA THR A 125 -8.00 12.59 8.45
C THR A 125 -8.06 12.07 9.88
N GLY A 126 -7.14 11.20 10.28
CA GLY A 126 -6.96 10.80 11.68
C GLY A 126 -5.85 11.57 12.39
N ASP A 127 -5.26 12.59 11.77
CA ASP A 127 -4.20 13.46 12.31
C ASP A 127 -4.76 14.45 13.34
N ILE A 128 -5.41 13.92 14.39
CA ILE A 128 -6.11 14.70 15.44
C ILE A 128 -5.18 15.60 16.27
N ASP A 129 -3.88 15.38 16.14
CA ASP A 129 -2.78 16.06 16.81
C ASP A 129 -2.18 17.21 15.99
N ALA A 130 -2.70 17.47 14.77
CA ALA A 130 -2.25 18.56 13.91
C ALA A 130 -3.41 19.49 13.50
N THR A 131 -3.19 20.79 13.66
CA THR A 131 -4.11 21.84 13.19
C THR A 131 -4.12 21.92 11.66
N PRO A 132 -5.18 22.49 11.04
CA PRO A 132 -5.21 22.70 9.59
C PRO A 132 -3.98 23.47 9.08
N ASP A 133 -3.54 24.50 9.80
CA ASP A 133 -2.38 25.31 9.42
C ASP A 133 -1.08 24.52 9.45
N GLU A 134 -0.88 23.68 10.47
CA GLU A 134 0.31 22.81 10.54
C GLU A 134 0.33 21.79 9.39
N ILE A 135 -0.83 21.23 9.03
CA ILE A 135 -0.95 20.29 7.90
C ILE A 135 -0.60 21.01 6.59
N LEU A 136 -1.22 22.16 6.29
CA LEU A 136 -0.96 22.90 5.05
C LEU A 136 0.49 23.43 5.00
N HIS A 137 1.05 23.84 6.13
CA HIS A 137 2.45 24.24 6.21
C HIS A 137 3.40 23.07 5.91
N ARG A 138 3.10 21.87 6.43
CA ARG A 138 3.89 20.66 6.13
C ARG A 138 3.82 20.27 4.66
N VAL A 139 2.66 20.45 4.01
CA VAL A 139 2.50 20.24 2.56
C VAL A 139 3.46 21.15 1.77
N LYS A 140 3.53 22.43 2.13
CA LYS A 140 4.49 23.38 1.54
C LYS A 140 5.94 22.95 1.76
N GLN A 141 6.30 22.55 2.99
CA GLN A 141 7.67 22.11 3.31
C GLN A 141 8.09 20.82 2.59
N ARG A 142 7.17 19.86 2.44
CA ARG A 142 7.48 18.53 1.91
C ARG A 142 7.36 18.44 0.39
N PHE A 143 6.43 19.19 -0.19
CA PHE A 143 6.05 19.04 -1.59
C PHE A 143 6.08 20.35 -2.39
N ASP A 144 6.50 21.46 -1.78
CA ASP A 144 6.56 22.79 -2.42
C ASP A 144 5.20 23.27 -2.98
N MET A 145 4.10 22.81 -2.37
CA MET A 145 2.72 23.17 -2.74
C MET A 145 2.14 24.19 -1.75
N ASN A 146 1.78 25.38 -2.23
CA ASN A 146 1.23 26.45 -1.39
C ASN A 146 -0.31 26.32 -1.24
N MET A 147 -0.76 25.37 -0.43
CA MET A 147 -2.20 25.12 -0.22
C MET A 147 -2.91 26.17 0.65
N GLU A 148 -2.17 27.06 1.31
CA GLU A 148 -2.75 28.13 2.15
C GLU A 148 -3.66 29.07 1.36
N ILE A 149 -3.38 29.28 0.07
CA ILE A 149 -4.23 30.10 -0.82
C ILE A 149 -5.64 29.53 -1.00
N TYR A 150 -5.81 28.22 -0.76
CA TYR A 150 -7.07 27.51 -0.86
C TYR A 150 -7.68 27.16 0.50
N LYS A 151 -7.13 27.69 1.62
CA LYS A 151 -7.56 27.34 2.98
C LYS A 151 -9.08 27.49 3.18
N SER A 152 -9.72 28.48 2.56
CA SER A 152 -11.18 28.69 2.64
C SER A 152 -12.03 27.62 1.94
N SER A 153 -11.42 26.84 1.04
CA SER A 153 -12.06 25.78 0.27
C SER A 153 -11.71 24.38 0.79
N ILE A 154 -10.91 24.26 1.84
CA ILE A 154 -10.48 22.98 2.43
C ILE A 154 -11.03 22.87 3.86
N THR A 155 -11.72 21.78 4.16
CA THR A 155 -12.22 21.48 5.50
C THR A 155 -11.70 20.13 5.96
N PHE A 156 -11.07 20.10 7.13
CA PHE A 156 -10.60 18.85 7.74
C PHE A 156 -11.65 18.26 8.67
N ILE A 157 -11.89 16.96 8.52
CA ILE A 157 -12.76 16.19 9.40
C ILE A 157 -11.91 15.14 10.12
N TYR A 158 -11.68 15.42 11.40
CA TYR A 158 -10.81 14.63 12.26
C TYR A 158 -11.49 13.36 12.80
N LEU A 159 -11.07 12.20 12.32
CA LEU A 159 -11.56 10.89 12.70
C LEU A 159 -10.80 10.36 13.93
N ARG A 160 -11.52 9.99 14.98
CA ARG A 160 -10.92 9.48 16.23
C ARG A 160 -10.65 7.98 16.20
N SER A 161 -11.27 7.28 15.25
CA SER A 161 -11.23 5.82 15.15
C SER A 161 -10.04 5.28 14.33
N ARG A 162 -9.03 6.11 14.01
CA ARG A 162 -7.89 5.72 13.15
C ARG A 162 -7.17 4.46 13.65
N PHE A 163 -7.12 4.24 14.96
CA PHE A 163 -6.47 3.07 15.54
C PHE A 163 -7.02 1.72 15.01
N PHE A 164 -8.28 1.66 14.55
CA PHE A 164 -8.84 0.44 13.95
C PHE A 164 -8.20 0.05 12.60
N VAL A 165 -7.50 0.95 11.92
CA VAL A 165 -6.79 0.61 10.67
C VAL A 165 -5.30 0.34 10.89
N GLU A 166 -4.81 0.37 12.13
CA GLU A 166 -3.41 0.13 12.43
C GLU A 166 -3.09 -1.37 12.57
N ALA A 167 -2.13 -1.85 11.77
CA ALA A 167 -1.75 -3.27 11.72
C ALA A 167 -1.31 -3.85 13.09
N LYS A 168 -0.76 -3.01 13.98
CA LYS A 168 -0.23 -3.42 15.29
C LYS A 168 -1.29 -4.05 16.20
N TYR A 169 -2.58 -3.75 16.00
CA TYR A 169 -3.68 -4.32 16.78
C TYR A 169 -4.15 -5.69 16.27
N TYR A 170 -3.65 -6.16 15.12
CA TYR A 170 -4.08 -7.40 14.48
C TYR A 170 -2.93 -8.39 14.31
N LYS A 171 -2.73 -9.25 15.32
CA LYS A 171 -1.69 -10.29 15.30
C LYS A 171 -1.95 -11.42 14.30
N MET A 172 -3.22 -11.67 13.98
CA MET A 172 -3.67 -12.65 12.99
C MET A 172 -4.73 -12.03 12.09
N PHE A 173 -4.84 -12.49 10.85
CA PHE A 173 -5.80 -11.99 9.85
C PHE A 173 -5.75 -10.46 9.67
N THR A 174 -4.55 -9.88 9.69
CA THR A 174 -4.32 -8.43 9.65
C THR A 174 -5.07 -7.74 8.52
N LEU A 175 -5.08 -8.31 7.30
CA LEU A 175 -5.83 -7.75 6.17
C LEU A 175 -7.34 -7.63 6.46
N LEU A 176 -7.96 -8.70 6.96
CA LEU A 176 -9.38 -8.70 7.32
C LEU A 176 -9.67 -7.76 8.49
N GLY A 177 -8.81 -7.78 9.51
CA GLY A 177 -8.92 -6.89 10.67
C GLY A 177 -8.90 -5.41 10.29
N GLN A 178 -7.90 -4.98 9.51
CA GLN A 178 -7.81 -3.61 9.01
C GLN A 178 -8.96 -3.26 8.06
N SER A 179 -9.43 -4.23 7.26
CA SER A 179 -10.56 -4.02 6.36
C SER A 179 -11.86 -3.75 7.12
N ILE A 180 -12.17 -4.55 8.14
CA ILE A 180 -13.31 -4.32 9.04
C ILE A 180 -13.13 -3.01 9.81
N GLY A 181 -11.92 -2.75 10.31
CA GLY A 181 -11.58 -1.50 10.99
C GLY A 181 -11.80 -0.27 10.10
N SER A 182 -11.49 -0.37 8.81
CA SER A 182 -11.74 0.69 7.84
C SER A 182 -13.22 0.97 7.64
N MET A 183 -14.10 -0.04 7.76
CA MET A 183 -15.54 0.17 7.72
C MET A 183 -16.04 1.00 8.91
N ILE A 184 -15.49 0.76 10.10
CA ILE A 184 -15.81 1.56 11.31
C ILE A 184 -15.36 3.01 11.11
N LEU A 185 -14.13 3.20 10.61
CA LEU A 185 -13.59 4.51 10.31
C LEU A 185 -14.36 5.24 9.21
N GLY A 186 -14.77 4.52 8.16
CA GLY A 186 -15.61 5.02 7.07
C GLY A 186 -17.02 5.40 7.55
N LEU A 187 -17.58 4.64 8.48
CA LEU A 187 -18.86 4.98 9.12
C LEU A 187 -18.73 6.26 9.96
N GLU A 188 -17.64 6.43 10.72
CA GLU A 188 -17.37 7.69 11.43
C GLU A 188 -17.31 8.86 10.44
N ALA A 189 -16.61 8.71 9.32
CA ALA A 189 -16.53 9.73 8.28
C ALA A 189 -17.90 10.10 7.71
N LEU A 190 -18.72 9.09 7.36
CA LEU A 190 -20.06 9.29 6.82
C LEU A 190 -21.00 9.96 7.83
N ILE A 191 -20.91 9.61 9.12
CA ILE A 191 -21.68 10.24 10.20
C ILE A 191 -21.24 11.69 10.39
N ARG A 192 -19.95 12.01 10.24
CA ARG A 192 -19.48 13.39 10.44
C ARG A 192 -19.83 14.30 9.27
N PHE A 193 -19.77 13.81 8.05
CA PHE A 193 -20.14 14.58 6.87
C PHE A 193 -20.48 13.65 5.70
N ILE A 194 -21.50 14.00 4.92
CA ILE A 194 -21.90 13.25 3.73
C ILE A 194 -21.59 14.11 2.49
N PRO A 195 -20.57 13.74 1.70
CA PRO A 195 -20.15 14.53 0.55
C PRO A 195 -21.00 14.24 -0.69
N ASP A 196 -20.77 15.01 -1.75
CA ASP A 196 -21.33 14.78 -3.06
C ASP A 196 -20.49 13.79 -3.86
N ILE A 197 -19.16 13.80 -3.69
CA ILE A 197 -18.22 12.81 -4.27
C ILE A 197 -17.28 12.29 -3.17
N TYR A 198 -17.02 10.99 -3.18
CA TYR A 198 -16.08 10.34 -2.28
C TYR A 198 -14.87 9.83 -3.06
N ILE A 199 -13.67 10.24 -2.65
CA ILE A 199 -12.40 9.82 -3.23
C ILE A 199 -11.59 9.09 -2.16
N ASP A 200 -11.39 7.79 -2.33
CA ASP A 200 -10.41 7.06 -1.53
C ASP A 200 -9.03 7.23 -2.14
N SER A 201 -8.09 7.75 -1.35
CA SER A 201 -6.70 7.99 -1.76
C SER A 201 -5.70 7.18 -0.94
N MET A 202 -6.18 6.22 -0.14
CA MET A 202 -5.34 5.33 0.67
C MET A 202 -5.50 3.85 0.33
N GLY A 203 -6.62 3.45 -0.28
CA GLY A 203 -6.89 2.06 -0.64
C GLY A 203 -7.72 1.31 0.40
N TYR A 204 -8.61 2.01 1.10
CA TYR A 204 -9.58 1.43 2.03
C TYR A 204 -10.88 1.03 1.32
N ALA A 205 -10.80 0.11 0.35
CA ALA A 205 -11.95 -0.27 -0.48
C ALA A 205 -13.19 -0.74 0.30
N PHE A 206 -13.00 -1.29 1.50
CA PHE A 206 -14.10 -1.74 2.36
C PHE A 206 -15.00 -0.61 2.88
N THR A 207 -14.59 0.66 2.76
CA THR A 207 -15.49 1.79 3.01
C THR A 207 -16.53 1.96 1.89
N TYR A 208 -16.25 1.51 0.67
CA TYR A 208 -17.06 1.87 -0.51
C TYR A 208 -18.52 1.44 -0.42
N PRO A 209 -18.86 0.22 0.04
CA PRO A 209 -20.25 -0.18 0.21
C PRO A 209 -21.05 0.75 1.13
N LEU A 210 -20.41 1.37 2.13
CA LEU A 210 -21.08 2.32 3.02
C LEU A 210 -21.51 3.57 2.26
N PHE A 211 -20.58 4.19 1.51
CA PHE A 211 -20.84 5.41 0.75
C PHE A 211 -21.77 5.15 -0.45
N TYR A 212 -21.61 4.01 -1.11
CA TYR A 212 -22.41 3.63 -2.27
C TYR A 212 -23.84 3.23 -1.90
N TYR A 213 -24.02 2.22 -1.05
CA TYR A 213 -25.37 1.71 -0.79
C TYR A 213 -26.18 2.60 0.15
N LEU A 214 -25.57 3.13 1.22
CA LEU A 214 -26.28 3.96 2.21
C LEU A 214 -26.46 5.38 1.72
N ALA A 215 -25.43 5.97 1.11
CA ALA A 215 -25.44 7.40 0.76
C ALA A 215 -25.57 7.71 -0.74
N SER A 216 -25.51 6.70 -1.61
CA SER A 216 -25.64 6.87 -3.07
C SER A 216 -24.66 7.92 -3.60
N ILE A 217 -23.41 7.86 -3.12
CA ILE A 217 -22.33 8.78 -3.49
C ILE A 217 -21.49 8.15 -4.60
N PRO A 218 -21.16 8.88 -5.69
CA PRO A 218 -20.16 8.44 -6.66
C PRO A 218 -18.79 8.29 -6.00
N ILE A 219 -18.15 7.15 -6.26
CA ILE A 219 -16.86 6.77 -5.65
C ILE A 219 -15.76 6.81 -6.69
N CYS A 220 -14.70 7.53 -6.38
CA CYS A 220 -13.42 7.42 -7.07
C CYS A 220 -12.40 6.78 -6.13
N ALA A 221 -11.49 5.99 -6.67
CA ALA A 221 -10.41 5.36 -5.92
C ALA A 221 -9.09 5.66 -6.62
N TYR A 222 -8.09 6.15 -5.89
CA TYR A 222 -6.71 6.16 -6.32
C TYR A 222 -5.95 5.03 -5.62
N ILE A 223 -5.65 3.97 -6.37
CA ILE A 223 -5.02 2.76 -5.87
C ILE A 223 -3.50 2.90 -6.04
N HIS A 224 -2.81 3.07 -4.91
CA HIS A 224 -1.34 3.01 -4.84
C HIS A 224 -0.82 1.57 -4.93
N TYR A 225 -1.58 0.63 -4.39
CA TYR A 225 -1.37 -0.80 -4.48
C TYR A 225 -2.65 -1.50 -4.01
N PRO A 226 -2.95 -2.69 -4.53
CA PRO A 226 -4.16 -3.40 -4.11
C PRO A 226 -3.97 -3.95 -2.69
N THR A 227 -5.04 -3.95 -1.88
CA THR A 227 -5.02 -4.52 -0.51
C THR A 227 -4.64 -6.01 -0.53
N ILE A 228 -4.99 -6.70 -1.62
CA ILE A 228 -4.53 -8.05 -1.96
C ILE A 228 -4.28 -8.12 -3.45
N SER A 229 -3.13 -8.66 -3.87
CA SER A 229 -2.75 -8.83 -5.27
C SER A 229 -2.84 -10.29 -5.72
N THR A 230 -2.93 -10.56 -7.02
CA THR A 230 -2.88 -11.94 -7.54
C THR A 230 -1.53 -12.60 -7.24
N ASP A 231 -0.46 -11.81 -7.19
CA ASP A 231 0.89 -12.29 -6.85
C ASP A 231 0.94 -12.81 -5.42
N MET A 232 0.24 -12.18 -4.48
CA MET A 232 0.13 -12.70 -3.10
C MET A 232 -0.58 -14.06 -3.06
N LEU A 233 -1.57 -14.29 -3.92
CA LEU A 233 -2.23 -15.60 -4.03
C LEU A 233 -1.29 -16.64 -4.64
N GLU A 234 -0.55 -16.25 -5.68
CA GLU A 234 0.42 -17.13 -6.35
C GLU A 234 1.58 -17.51 -5.43
N GLN A 235 2.13 -16.55 -4.68
CA GLN A 235 3.17 -16.80 -3.68
C GLN A 235 2.77 -17.85 -2.63
N VAL A 236 1.54 -17.79 -2.12
CA VAL A 236 1.04 -18.76 -1.13
C VAL A 236 0.80 -20.11 -1.80
N LYS A 237 0.29 -20.13 -3.04
CA LYS A 237 0.10 -21.35 -3.83
C LYS A 237 1.44 -22.06 -4.10
N GLU A 238 2.48 -21.30 -4.42
CA GLU A 238 3.83 -21.80 -4.68
C GLU A 238 4.68 -22.00 -3.41
N ARG A 239 4.15 -21.62 -2.24
CA ARG A 239 4.83 -21.74 -0.94
C ARG A 239 6.16 -20.99 -0.88
N ARG A 240 6.30 -19.86 -1.59
CA ARG A 240 7.49 -18.99 -1.55
C ARG A 240 7.57 -18.25 -0.22
N SER A 241 8.75 -18.23 0.41
CA SER A 241 8.98 -17.48 1.66
C SER A 241 9.32 -16.02 1.34
N THR A 242 8.53 -15.09 1.87
CA THR A 242 8.67 -13.63 1.68
C THR A 242 8.28 -12.88 2.96
N TYR A 243 8.43 -11.55 3.00
CA TYR A 243 8.08 -10.74 4.18
C TYR A 243 6.61 -10.89 4.61
N ASN A 244 5.69 -11.07 3.64
CA ASN A 244 4.26 -11.30 3.85
C ASN A 244 3.87 -12.81 3.89
N ASN A 245 4.83 -13.73 3.67
CA ASN A 245 4.65 -15.17 3.79
C ASN A 245 5.79 -15.82 4.58
N ARG A 246 5.64 -15.83 5.92
CA ARG A 246 6.66 -16.36 6.86
C ARG A 246 7.07 -17.80 6.51
N ARG A 247 8.36 -18.12 6.67
CA ARG A 247 8.95 -19.47 6.46
C ARG A 247 8.15 -20.60 7.13
N LEU A 248 7.63 -20.37 8.34
CA LEU A 248 6.79 -21.36 9.05
C LEU A 248 5.50 -21.72 8.31
N ILE A 249 4.88 -20.74 7.62
CA ILE A 249 3.68 -20.96 6.81
C ILE A 249 4.06 -21.69 5.53
N ALA A 250 5.11 -21.24 4.84
CA ALA A 250 5.63 -21.85 3.62
C ALA A 250 6.00 -23.34 3.80
N ASN A 251 6.62 -23.69 4.93
CA ASN A 251 7.07 -25.06 5.22
C ASN A 251 5.93 -26.03 5.57
N SER A 252 4.72 -25.55 5.83
CA SER A 252 3.55 -26.40 6.15
C SER A 252 2.50 -26.38 5.03
N SER A 253 2.19 -27.56 4.48
CA SER A 253 1.22 -27.72 3.39
C SER A 253 -0.20 -27.30 3.83
N ASN A 254 -0.64 -27.78 5.00
CA ASN A 254 -2.00 -27.52 5.51
C ASN A 254 -2.20 -26.03 5.85
N VAL A 255 -1.19 -25.39 6.45
CA VAL A 255 -1.28 -23.96 6.80
C VAL A 255 -1.26 -23.09 5.54
N SER A 256 -0.48 -23.46 4.52
CA SER A 256 -0.49 -22.79 3.22
C SER A 256 -1.85 -22.92 2.53
N GLN A 257 -2.50 -24.09 2.57
CA GLN A 257 -3.86 -24.28 2.03
C GLN A 257 -4.91 -23.44 2.75
N ILE A 258 -4.90 -23.40 4.09
CA ILE A 258 -5.81 -22.54 4.88
C ILE A 258 -5.61 -21.07 4.52
N LYS A 259 -4.35 -20.62 4.42
CA LYS A 259 -4.04 -19.24 4.03
C LYS A 259 -4.51 -18.93 2.60
N LEU A 260 -4.38 -19.87 1.68
CA LEU A 260 -4.86 -19.71 0.30
C LEU A 260 -6.39 -19.58 0.24
N ILE A 261 -7.13 -20.38 1.01
CA ILE A 261 -8.60 -20.27 1.12
C ILE A 261 -8.97 -18.88 1.67
N TYR A 262 -8.31 -18.45 2.75
CA TYR A 262 -8.49 -17.11 3.32
C TYR A 262 -8.24 -16.01 2.28
N TYR A 263 -7.13 -16.07 1.54
CA TYR A 263 -6.81 -15.07 0.50
C TYR A 263 -7.81 -15.08 -0.65
N ARG A 264 -8.34 -16.24 -1.06
CA ARG A 264 -9.39 -16.32 -2.09
C ARG A 264 -10.69 -15.67 -1.63
N ILE A 265 -11.14 -15.98 -0.40
CA ILE A 265 -12.33 -15.35 0.19
C ILE A 265 -12.12 -13.84 0.32
N PHE A 266 -10.95 -13.42 0.82
CA PHE A 266 -10.64 -12.01 0.99
C PHE A 266 -10.57 -11.27 -0.35
N ALA A 267 -9.96 -11.86 -1.40
CA ALA A 267 -9.93 -11.29 -2.74
C ALA A 267 -11.34 -11.13 -3.33
N TYR A 268 -12.23 -12.10 -3.11
CA TYR A 268 -13.63 -11.99 -3.51
C TYR A 268 -14.34 -10.82 -2.79
N MET A 269 -14.17 -10.70 -1.47
CA MET A 269 -14.74 -9.60 -0.69
C MET A 269 -14.18 -8.24 -1.13
N TYR A 270 -12.87 -8.15 -1.35
CA TYR A 270 -12.20 -6.96 -1.85
C TYR A 270 -12.72 -6.56 -3.23
N GLY A 271 -12.87 -7.53 -4.14
CA GLY A 271 -13.45 -7.30 -5.46
C GLY A 271 -14.90 -6.82 -5.39
N TRP A 272 -15.73 -7.41 -4.52
CA TRP A 272 -17.10 -6.94 -4.30
C TRP A 272 -17.17 -5.50 -3.79
N CYS A 273 -16.29 -5.12 -2.86
CA CYS A 273 -16.21 -3.73 -2.39
C CYS A 273 -15.77 -2.79 -3.53
N GLY A 274 -14.74 -3.19 -4.29
CA GLY A 274 -14.22 -2.45 -5.44
C GLY A 274 -15.24 -2.19 -6.55
N LYS A 275 -16.24 -3.07 -6.72
CA LYS A 275 -17.36 -2.88 -7.66
C LYS A 275 -18.21 -1.63 -7.41
N CYS A 276 -18.14 -1.07 -6.21
CA CYS A 276 -18.83 0.18 -5.88
C CYS A 276 -18.13 1.42 -6.47
N SER A 277 -16.91 1.28 -7.00
CA SER A 277 -16.15 2.39 -7.57
C SER A 277 -16.62 2.71 -9.01
N GLN A 278 -16.85 4.00 -9.27
CA GLN A 278 -17.14 4.52 -10.60
C GLN A 278 -15.86 4.80 -11.40
N ILE A 279 -14.80 5.24 -10.72
CA ILE A 279 -13.47 5.46 -11.29
C ILE A 279 -12.40 4.81 -10.40
N ALA A 280 -11.55 3.97 -11.00
CA ALA A 280 -10.37 3.41 -10.37
C ALA A 280 -9.10 3.91 -11.07
N TYR A 281 -8.42 4.86 -10.47
CA TYR A 281 -7.08 5.29 -10.87
C TYR A 281 -6.05 4.29 -10.33
N CYS A 282 -5.19 3.78 -11.20
CA CYS A 282 -4.11 2.87 -10.85
C CYS A 282 -2.77 3.57 -11.08
N ASN A 283 -1.88 3.51 -10.09
CA ASN A 283 -0.60 4.20 -10.12
C ASN A 283 0.46 3.56 -11.04
N SER A 284 0.18 2.39 -11.61
CA SER A 284 1.08 1.64 -12.49
C SER A 284 0.31 0.60 -13.29
N THR A 285 0.92 0.08 -14.37
CA THR A 285 0.35 -1.01 -15.16
C THR A 285 0.27 -2.29 -14.32
N TRP A 286 1.22 -2.51 -13.41
CA TRP A 286 1.16 -3.62 -12.45
C TRP A 286 -0.09 -3.54 -11.56
N THR A 287 -0.35 -2.39 -10.93
CA THR A 287 -1.54 -2.19 -10.09
C THR A 287 -2.82 -2.33 -10.92
N LYS A 288 -2.83 -1.76 -12.12
CA LYS A 288 -3.97 -1.85 -13.04
C LYS A 288 -4.36 -3.30 -13.34
N GLY A 289 -3.40 -4.16 -13.66
CA GLY A 289 -3.65 -5.57 -13.95
C GLY A 289 -4.31 -6.31 -12.77
N HIS A 290 -3.88 -6.03 -11.53
CA HIS A 290 -4.50 -6.60 -10.33
C HIS A 290 -5.95 -6.14 -10.14
N ILE A 291 -6.20 -4.84 -10.33
CA ILE A 291 -7.55 -4.27 -10.18
C ILE A 291 -8.50 -4.79 -11.26
N GLU A 292 -8.07 -4.86 -12.52
CA GLU A 292 -8.81 -5.49 -13.62
C GLU A 292 -9.18 -6.94 -13.29
N HIS A 293 -8.22 -7.68 -12.73
CA HIS A 293 -8.45 -9.07 -12.37
C HIS A 293 -9.39 -9.24 -11.18
N ILE A 294 -9.29 -8.42 -10.14
CA ILE A 294 -9.98 -8.65 -8.86
C ILE A 294 -11.32 -7.90 -8.78
N TRP A 295 -11.36 -6.62 -9.15
CA TRP A 295 -12.57 -5.80 -8.96
C TRP A 295 -13.64 -6.10 -10.00
N LYS A 296 -13.28 -6.56 -11.20
CA LYS A 296 -14.23 -6.90 -12.27
C LYS A 296 -15.22 -5.76 -12.57
N ILE A 297 -14.74 -4.51 -12.54
CA ILE A 297 -15.48 -3.34 -13.01
C ILE A 297 -15.25 -3.12 -14.51
N PRO A 298 -16.08 -2.32 -15.21
CA PRO A 298 -15.87 -2.00 -16.61
C PRO A 298 -14.46 -1.43 -16.87
N LEU A 299 -13.79 -1.87 -17.94
CA LEU A 299 -12.42 -1.44 -18.23
C LEU A 299 -12.30 0.07 -18.51
N ASN A 300 -13.37 0.70 -19.00
CA ASN A 300 -13.47 2.15 -19.18
C ASN A 300 -13.66 2.93 -17.86
N SER A 301 -13.77 2.24 -16.72
CA SER A 301 -13.72 2.83 -15.38
C SER A 301 -12.32 2.73 -14.76
N ILE A 302 -11.36 2.06 -15.39
CA ILE A 302 -10.01 1.85 -14.86
C ILE A 302 -8.99 2.68 -15.66
N TYR A 303 -8.37 3.64 -14.99
CA TYR A 303 -7.48 4.63 -15.60
C TYR A 303 -6.06 4.47 -15.07
N LEU A 304 -5.08 4.46 -15.98
CA LEU A 304 -3.67 4.48 -15.60
C LEU A 304 -3.24 5.93 -15.37
N VAL A 305 -2.92 6.25 -14.11
CA VAL A 305 -2.51 7.58 -13.67
C VAL A 305 -1.30 7.42 -12.77
N TYR A 306 -0.11 7.61 -13.33
CA TYR A 306 1.15 7.53 -12.60
C TYR A 306 1.23 8.59 -11.51
N PRO A 307 1.86 8.33 -10.35
CA PRO A 307 1.97 9.33 -9.30
C PRO A 307 2.81 10.52 -9.78
N PRO A 308 2.50 11.74 -9.30
CA PRO A 308 3.24 12.93 -9.68
C PRO A 308 4.63 12.87 -9.04
N CYS A 309 5.66 12.87 -9.88
CA CYS A 309 7.05 12.84 -9.47
C CYS A 309 7.66 14.24 -9.64
N ASP A 310 8.07 14.86 -8.54
CA ASP A 310 8.75 16.16 -8.56
C ASP A 310 10.22 16.00 -8.92
N VAL A 311 10.47 15.90 -10.22
CA VAL A 311 11.80 15.71 -10.80
C VAL A 311 12.48 17.02 -11.18
N LYS A 312 11.79 18.16 -11.07
CA LYS A 312 12.25 19.44 -11.63
C LYS A 312 13.62 19.84 -11.10
N GLN A 313 13.82 19.76 -9.78
CA GLN A 313 15.10 20.12 -9.17
C GLN A 313 16.24 19.16 -9.54
N PHE A 314 15.92 17.90 -9.84
CA PHE A 314 16.91 16.91 -10.29
C PHE A 314 17.30 17.12 -11.76
N LEU A 315 16.32 17.39 -12.63
CA LEU A 315 16.55 17.68 -14.05
C LEU A 315 17.38 18.95 -14.29
N LEU A 316 17.25 19.95 -13.41
CA LEU A 316 18.04 21.18 -13.47
C LEU A 316 19.53 20.97 -13.13
N MET A 317 19.90 19.83 -12.56
CA MET A 317 21.29 19.57 -12.23
C MET A 317 22.07 19.13 -13.47
N PRO A 318 23.32 19.60 -13.65
CA PRO A 318 24.15 19.13 -14.74
C PRO A 318 24.44 17.63 -14.59
N LEU A 319 24.48 16.91 -15.71
CA LEU A 319 25.02 15.56 -15.74
C LEU A 319 26.52 15.65 -15.48
N VAL A 320 26.97 14.99 -14.40
CA VAL A 320 28.39 14.99 -14.04
C VAL A 320 29.17 14.13 -15.01
N ASN A 321 30.29 14.64 -15.53
CA ASN A 321 31.24 13.83 -16.29
C ASN A 321 31.81 12.75 -15.37
N ASP A 322 31.41 11.52 -15.61
CA ASP A 322 31.76 10.43 -14.74
C ASP A 322 33.24 10.06 -14.81
N ASN A 323 33.95 10.36 -15.90
CA ASN A 323 35.38 10.10 -16.03
C ASN A 323 36.23 10.89 -15.02
N GLU A 324 35.75 12.06 -14.59
CA GLU A 324 36.42 12.94 -13.63
C GLU A 324 36.27 12.45 -12.18
N GLN A 325 35.36 11.49 -11.93
CA GLN A 325 35.15 10.93 -10.61
C GLN A 325 36.14 9.81 -10.31
N ILE A 326 37.02 10.02 -9.33
CA ILE A 326 37.96 9.01 -8.82
C ILE A 326 37.21 7.85 -8.17
N ILE A 327 36.16 8.16 -7.40
CA ILE A 327 35.29 7.19 -6.74
C ILE A 327 33.97 7.13 -7.49
N LYS A 328 33.59 5.95 -7.97
CA LYS A 328 32.26 5.71 -8.54
C LYS A 328 31.30 5.35 -7.43
N THR A 329 30.19 6.09 -7.36
CA THR A 329 29.18 5.91 -6.32
C THR A 329 27.97 5.18 -6.87
N ILE A 330 27.53 4.19 -6.11
CA ILE A 330 26.30 3.43 -6.32
C ILE A 330 25.37 3.85 -5.20
N VAL A 331 24.19 4.36 -5.51
CA VAL A 331 23.24 4.88 -4.52
C VAL A 331 22.00 4.02 -4.48
N SER A 332 21.40 3.91 -3.30
CA SER A 332 20.07 3.34 -3.12
C SER A 332 19.24 4.31 -2.32
N ILE A 333 18.00 4.53 -2.75
CA ILE A 333 17.07 5.40 -2.05
C ILE A 333 15.79 4.66 -1.66
N GLY A 334 15.50 4.63 -0.36
CA GLY A 334 14.31 3.96 0.15
C GLY A 334 14.25 3.93 1.66
N GLN A 335 13.04 3.79 2.22
CA GLN A 335 12.91 3.56 3.66
C GLN A 335 13.53 2.21 4.04
N PHE A 336 14.16 2.10 5.22
CA PHE A 336 14.74 0.85 5.70
C PHE A 336 13.68 -0.17 6.14
N ARG A 337 12.99 -0.75 5.15
CA ARG A 337 11.87 -1.68 5.31
C ARG A 337 12.18 -3.05 4.73
N PRO A 338 11.55 -4.13 5.22
CA PRO A 338 11.76 -5.49 4.71
C PRO A 338 11.55 -5.62 3.20
N GLU A 339 10.48 -5.02 2.68
CA GLU A 339 10.10 -5.11 1.27
C GLU A 339 11.09 -4.41 0.33
N LYS A 340 11.92 -3.49 0.83
CA LYS A 340 12.94 -2.80 0.02
C LYS A 340 14.19 -3.63 -0.25
N ASP A 341 14.33 -4.78 0.41
CA ASP A 341 15.42 -5.75 0.21
C ASP A 341 16.83 -5.14 0.06
N HIS A 342 17.22 -4.35 1.05
CA HIS A 342 18.57 -3.77 1.14
C HIS A 342 19.66 -4.85 1.30
N GLU A 343 19.29 -6.01 1.82
CA GLU A 343 20.20 -7.16 1.91
C GLU A 343 20.62 -7.64 0.52
N LEU A 344 19.69 -7.74 -0.44
CA LEU A 344 20.03 -8.05 -1.82
C LEU A 344 21.01 -7.01 -2.41
N GLN A 345 20.84 -5.73 -2.12
CA GLN A 345 21.74 -4.67 -2.61
C GLN A 345 23.16 -4.86 -2.06
N ILE A 346 23.30 -5.04 -0.75
CA ILE A 346 24.60 -5.23 -0.08
C ILE A 346 25.29 -6.50 -0.61
N ARG A 347 24.55 -7.61 -0.73
CA ARG A 347 25.12 -8.87 -1.23
C ARG A 347 25.52 -8.80 -2.70
N SER A 348 24.72 -8.15 -3.53
CA SER A 348 25.04 -7.95 -4.95
C SER A 348 26.25 -7.04 -5.14
N PHE A 349 26.36 -5.99 -4.30
CA PHE A 349 27.54 -5.13 -4.31
C PHE A 349 28.79 -5.87 -3.82
N HIS A 350 28.66 -6.70 -2.77
CA HIS A 350 29.76 -7.56 -2.35
C HIS A 350 30.22 -8.50 -3.47
N GLU A 351 29.28 -9.15 -4.17
CA GLU A 351 29.57 -10.02 -5.31
C GLU A 351 30.29 -9.27 -6.44
N LEU A 352 29.89 -8.03 -6.74
CA LEU A 352 30.62 -7.16 -7.66
C LEU A 352 32.07 -6.93 -7.20
N LEU A 353 32.29 -6.61 -5.92
CA LEU A 353 33.64 -6.40 -5.39
C LEU A 353 34.51 -7.65 -5.48
N GLN A 354 33.94 -8.85 -5.39
CA GLN A 354 34.67 -10.10 -5.61
C GLN A 354 35.06 -10.31 -7.08
N ARG A 355 34.23 -9.82 -8.02
CA ARG A 355 34.48 -9.95 -9.47
C ARG A 355 35.50 -8.97 -10.01
N ILE A 356 35.63 -7.80 -9.38
CA ILE A 356 36.56 -6.73 -9.78
C ILE A 356 37.37 -6.20 -8.57
N PRO A 357 38.16 -7.06 -7.90
CA PRO A 357 38.87 -6.71 -6.66
C PRO A 357 39.83 -5.53 -6.83
N GLU A 358 40.42 -5.36 -8.02
CA GLU A 358 41.30 -4.25 -8.36
C GLU A 358 40.61 -2.87 -8.37
N HIS A 359 39.29 -2.84 -8.52
CA HIS A 359 38.48 -1.62 -8.50
C HIS A 359 37.88 -1.32 -7.13
N ARG A 360 38.03 -2.21 -6.14
CA ARG A 360 37.36 -2.13 -4.83
C ARG A 360 37.49 -0.77 -4.15
N GLN A 361 38.70 -0.21 -4.09
CA GLN A 361 38.95 1.08 -3.43
C GLN A 361 38.25 2.27 -4.13
N LYS A 362 37.87 2.12 -5.40
CA LYS A 362 37.21 3.15 -6.23
C LYS A 362 35.68 3.04 -6.21
N LEU A 363 35.10 2.10 -5.48
CA LEU A 363 33.64 1.90 -5.44
C LEU A 363 33.09 2.21 -4.05
N ARG A 364 31.92 2.86 -4.01
CA ARG A 364 31.15 3.08 -2.78
C ARG A 364 29.68 2.80 -3.01
N LEU A 365 29.07 2.03 -2.12
CA LEU A 365 27.62 1.86 -2.02
C LEU A 365 27.07 2.77 -0.92
N ILE A 366 26.14 3.66 -1.27
CA ILE A 366 25.54 4.62 -0.35
C ILE A 366 24.06 4.29 -0.20
N LEU A 367 23.70 3.76 0.97
CA LEU A 367 22.32 3.43 1.34
C LEU A 367 21.66 4.63 2.01
N ILE A 368 20.74 5.29 1.31
CA ILE A 368 20.08 6.51 1.76
C ILE A 368 18.62 6.19 2.08
N GLY A 369 18.19 6.50 3.30
CA GLY A 369 16.83 6.10 3.70
C GLY A 369 16.32 6.72 4.99
N SER A 370 14.99 6.75 5.12
CA SER A 370 14.35 7.18 6.35
C SER A 370 14.24 6.04 7.36
N VAL A 371 14.38 6.37 8.64
CA VAL A 371 14.16 5.49 9.78
C VAL A 371 13.09 6.14 10.65
N ARG A 372 11.89 5.55 10.70
CA ARG A 372 10.72 6.17 11.37
C ARG A 372 10.46 5.59 12.76
N HIS A 373 10.66 4.29 12.92
CA HIS A 373 10.33 3.57 14.16
C HIS A 373 11.43 2.58 14.56
N GLU A 374 11.31 1.99 15.74
CA GLU A 374 12.29 1.04 16.30
C GLU A 374 12.58 -0.16 15.38
N ASP A 375 11.58 -0.65 14.62
CA ASP A 375 11.78 -1.75 13.69
C ASP A 375 12.66 -1.38 12.49
N ASP A 376 12.65 -0.10 12.07
CA ASP A 376 13.52 0.41 11.01
C ASP A 376 14.95 0.55 11.55
N LYS A 377 15.10 1.03 12.80
CA LYS A 377 16.41 1.13 13.47
C LYS A 377 17.06 -0.25 13.59
N LYS A 378 16.33 -1.24 14.11
CA LYS A 378 16.80 -2.63 14.21
C LYS A 378 17.24 -3.19 12.86
N ARG A 379 16.55 -2.83 11.77
CA ARG A 379 16.91 -3.25 10.42
C ARG A 379 18.23 -2.64 9.97
N VAL A 380 18.43 -1.34 10.20
CA VAL A 380 19.72 -0.69 9.89
C VAL A 380 20.86 -1.38 10.62
N GLU A 381 20.70 -1.70 11.90
CA GLU A 381 21.73 -2.42 12.66
C GLU A 381 21.99 -3.83 12.10
N GLN A 382 20.95 -4.58 11.71
CA GLN A 382 21.12 -5.88 11.03
C GLN A 382 21.90 -5.75 9.72
N LEU A 383 21.65 -4.70 8.94
CA LEU A 383 22.36 -4.44 7.68
C LEU A 383 23.81 -4.02 7.92
N ARG A 384 24.10 -3.27 8.99
CA ARG A 384 25.48 -2.95 9.41
C ARG A 384 26.24 -4.20 9.81
N THR A 385 25.66 -5.07 10.62
CA THR A 385 26.26 -6.37 10.96
C THR A 385 26.49 -7.23 9.71
N LEU A 386 25.60 -7.17 8.71
CA LEU A 386 25.83 -7.86 7.43
C LEU A 386 27.05 -7.29 6.69
N VAL A 387 27.18 -5.97 6.61
CA VAL A 387 28.33 -5.28 5.99
C VAL A 387 29.64 -5.64 6.70
N GLU A 388 29.62 -5.71 8.03
CA GLU A 388 30.74 -6.14 8.86
C GLU A 388 31.13 -7.59 8.56
N ASN A 389 30.16 -8.51 8.56
CA ASN A 389 30.38 -9.93 8.28
C ASN A 389 30.92 -10.19 6.87
N LEU A 390 30.57 -9.33 5.90
CA LEU A 390 31.07 -9.39 4.52
C LEU A 390 32.42 -8.66 4.36
N ASN A 391 32.95 -8.04 5.42
CA ASN A 391 34.18 -7.26 5.42
C ASN A 391 34.19 -6.15 4.36
N ILE A 392 33.10 -5.37 4.24
CA ILE A 392 32.98 -4.26 3.25
C ILE A 392 32.60 -2.92 3.90
N ASN A 393 33.01 -2.71 5.16
CA ASN A 393 32.69 -1.51 5.94
C ASN A 393 33.20 -0.21 5.30
N ASP A 394 34.37 -0.25 4.67
CA ASP A 394 34.98 0.92 4.04
C ASP A 394 34.31 1.28 2.70
N GLU A 395 33.56 0.33 2.12
CA GLU A 395 32.88 0.48 0.84
C GLU A 395 31.38 0.78 0.95
N VAL A 396 30.77 0.67 2.14
CA VAL A 396 29.33 0.88 2.34
C VAL A 396 29.05 2.00 3.34
N GLU A 397 28.30 3.01 2.91
CA GLU A 397 27.88 4.14 3.74
C GLU A 397 26.36 4.15 3.97
N PHE A 398 25.94 4.39 5.20
CA PHE A 398 24.53 4.58 5.56
C PHE A 398 24.24 6.06 5.80
N LYS A 399 23.29 6.63 5.06
CA LYS A 399 22.82 8.02 5.21
C LYS A 399 21.35 8.03 5.65
N LEU A 400 21.15 8.17 6.95
CA LEU A 400 19.83 8.06 7.57
C LEU A 400 19.18 9.43 7.71
N ASN A 401 17.92 9.56 7.28
CA ASN A 401 17.11 10.77 7.46
C ASN A 401 17.78 12.09 7.00
N ILE A 402 18.62 12.03 5.95
CA ILE A 402 19.28 13.22 5.41
C ILE A 402 18.27 14.20 4.81
N ASN A 403 18.63 15.48 4.78
CA ASN A 403 17.75 16.49 4.18
C ASN A 403 17.78 16.41 2.64
N PHE A 404 16.84 17.10 2.00
CA PHE A 404 16.70 17.07 0.54
C PHE A 404 17.93 17.64 -0.20
N ILE A 405 18.61 18.64 0.36
CA ILE A 405 19.82 19.21 -0.25
C ILE A 405 20.96 18.18 -0.26
N GLU A 406 21.16 17.46 0.84
CA GLU A 406 22.14 16.38 0.92
C GLU A 406 21.78 15.23 -0.02
N LEU A 407 20.50 14.82 -0.08
CA LEU A 407 20.02 13.79 -1.00
C LEU A 407 20.36 14.15 -2.45
N LYS A 408 20.05 15.39 -2.86
CA LYS A 408 20.39 15.93 -4.19
C LYS A 408 21.87 15.79 -4.51
N ASN A 409 22.75 16.09 -3.55
CA ASN A 409 24.20 15.99 -3.74
C ASN A 409 24.68 14.56 -3.96
N TYR A 410 24.13 13.59 -3.23
CA TYR A 410 24.46 12.17 -3.44
C TYR A 410 23.94 11.68 -4.78
N LEU A 411 22.68 11.99 -5.12
CA LEU A 411 22.06 11.53 -6.36
C LEU A 411 22.73 12.12 -7.61
N ASN A 412 23.12 13.40 -7.59
CA ASN A 412 23.82 14.03 -8.71
C ASN A 412 25.17 13.38 -9.03
N LYS A 413 25.88 12.91 -8.00
CA LYS A 413 27.19 12.28 -8.14
C LYS A 413 27.11 10.78 -8.42
N ALA A 414 25.93 10.19 -8.27
CA ALA A 414 25.72 8.76 -8.47
C ALA A 414 25.94 8.34 -9.92
N MET A 415 26.70 7.26 -10.09
CA MET A 415 26.81 6.57 -11.37
C MET A 415 25.67 5.58 -11.56
N ILE A 416 25.41 4.75 -10.54
CA ILE A 416 24.37 3.72 -10.56
C ILE A 416 23.34 4.00 -9.46
N GLY A 417 22.06 3.92 -9.79
CA GLY A 417 20.96 3.89 -8.84
C GLY A 417 20.42 2.48 -8.66
N LEU A 418 20.47 1.91 -7.47
CA LEU A 418 19.96 0.57 -7.17
C LEU A 418 18.55 0.60 -6.59
N HIS A 419 17.72 -0.32 -7.07
CA HIS A 419 16.42 -0.61 -6.50
C HIS A 419 16.15 -2.10 -6.55
N THR A 420 15.83 -2.73 -5.41
CA THR A 420 15.71 -4.19 -5.28
C THR A 420 14.33 -4.67 -4.81
N MET A 421 13.36 -3.77 -4.63
CA MET A 421 12.03 -4.18 -4.16
C MET A 421 11.33 -5.04 -5.22
N TRP A 422 11.12 -6.30 -4.88
CA TRP A 422 10.30 -7.21 -5.67
C TRP A 422 8.84 -6.73 -5.69
N ASN A 423 8.29 -6.62 -6.91
CA ASN A 423 6.94 -6.12 -7.20
C ASN A 423 6.68 -4.75 -6.57
N GLU A 424 7.68 -3.85 -6.66
CA GLU A 424 7.46 -2.44 -6.40
C GLU A 424 6.28 -1.94 -7.21
N HIS A 425 5.36 -1.26 -6.54
CA HIS A 425 4.10 -0.90 -7.14
C HIS A 425 4.30 0.13 -8.26
N PHE A 426 5.11 1.15 -8.02
CA PHE A 426 5.53 2.12 -9.02
C PHE A 426 7.05 2.35 -8.93
N GLY A 427 7.50 3.14 -7.94
CA GLY A 427 8.93 3.43 -7.72
C GLY A 427 9.31 4.89 -7.94
N ILE A 428 8.76 5.82 -7.14
CA ILE A 428 9.09 7.26 -7.23
C ILE A 428 10.60 7.50 -7.12
N GLY A 429 11.28 6.78 -6.21
CA GLY A 429 12.73 6.90 -6.07
C GLY A 429 13.52 6.47 -7.31
N ILE A 430 12.98 5.55 -8.12
CA ILE A 430 13.61 5.20 -9.40
C ILE A 430 13.57 6.40 -10.34
N VAL A 431 12.40 7.03 -10.46
CA VAL A 431 12.19 8.22 -11.29
C VAL A 431 13.08 9.38 -10.81
N GLU A 432 13.23 9.58 -9.50
CA GLU A 432 14.15 10.58 -8.92
C GLU A 432 15.61 10.29 -9.27
N MET A 433 16.06 9.03 -9.19
CA MET A 433 17.42 8.63 -9.57
C MET A 433 17.67 8.83 -11.07
N MET A 434 16.72 8.46 -11.94
CA MET A 434 16.80 8.71 -13.39
C MET A 434 16.91 10.21 -13.68
N ALA A 435 16.05 11.02 -13.05
CA ALA A 435 16.06 12.47 -13.21
C ALA A 435 17.37 13.11 -12.72
N ALA A 436 17.95 12.61 -11.62
CA ALA A 436 19.23 13.08 -11.12
C ALA A 436 20.39 12.69 -12.06
N GLY A 437 20.17 11.74 -12.96
CA GLY A 437 21.15 11.26 -13.92
C GLY A 437 21.92 10.05 -13.41
N ALA A 438 21.41 9.23 -12.50
CA ALA A 438 21.99 7.91 -12.25
C ALA A 438 21.50 6.93 -13.32
N ILE A 439 22.35 5.99 -13.77
CA ILE A 439 21.89 4.84 -14.53
C ILE A 439 21.23 3.88 -13.54
N VAL A 440 19.90 3.73 -13.64
CA VAL A 440 19.17 2.90 -12.69
C VAL A 440 19.27 1.43 -13.09
N LEU A 441 19.62 0.59 -12.12
CA LEU A 441 19.46 -0.86 -12.14
C LEU A 441 18.38 -1.24 -11.11
N ALA A 442 17.20 -1.62 -11.60
CA ALA A 442 16.03 -1.90 -10.77
C ALA A 442 15.61 -3.37 -10.80
N HIS A 443 14.71 -3.77 -9.89
CA HIS A 443 14.19 -5.12 -9.88
C HIS A 443 13.32 -5.40 -11.12
N LYS A 444 13.50 -6.56 -11.75
CA LYS A 444 12.79 -7.02 -12.97
C LYS A 444 11.34 -7.45 -12.71
N SER A 445 10.59 -6.66 -11.96
CA SER A 445 9.16 -6.90 -11.75
C SER A 445 8.42 -5.60 -11.37
N GLY A 446 7.09 -5.66 -11.29
CA GLY A 446 6.26 -4.53 -10.88
C GLY A 446 6.33 -3.31 -11.80
N GLY A 447 6.00 -2.14 -11.25
CA GLY A 447 6.11 -0.84 -11.91
C GLY A 447 7.49 -0.53 -12.51
N PRO A 448 8.62 -0.88 -11.86
CA PRO A 448 9.95 -0.66 -12.45
C PRO A 448 10.09 -1.27 -13.84
N LYS A 449 9.71 -2.55 -13.99
CA LYS A 449 9.77 -3.26 -15.28
C LYS A 449 8.67 -2.85 -16.26
N MET A 450 7.47 -2.58 -15.76
CA MET A 450 6.29 -2.41 -16.62
C MET A 450 6.11 -0.98 -17.11
N ASP A 451 6.61 0.01 -16.36
CA ASP A 451 6.26 1.42 -16.57
C ASP A 451 7.47 2.36 -16.61
N ILE A 452 8.56 2.04 -15.90
CA ILE A 452 9.66 3.00 -15.67
C ILE A 452 10.88 2.71 -16.53
N ILE A 453 11.40 1.49 -16.51
CA ILE A 453 12.65 1.14 -17.19
C ILE A 453 12.36 0.44 -18.52
N ASP A 454 12.88 1.05 -19.58
CA ASP A 454 13.11 0.40 -20.88
C ASP A 454 14.55 -0.15 -20.90
N GLU A 455 14.68 -1.47 -20.98
CA GLU A 455 15.92 -2.22 -20.75
C GLU A 455 17.00 -1.86 -21.78
N GLY A 456 18.16 -1.39 -21.30
CA GLY A 456 19.28 -0.93 -22.13
C GLY A 456 19.11 0.50 -22.67
N GLU A 457 17.89 1.01 -22.75
CA GLU A 457 17.60 2.34 -23.28
C GLU A 457 17.59 3.42 -22.21
N THR A 458 16.92 3.18 -21.07
CA THR A 458 16.75 4.16 -19.99
C THR A 458 17.25 3.66 -18.63
N GLY A 459 17.68 2.40 -18.57
CA GLY A 459 18.21 1.74 -17.39
C GLY A 459 18.26 0.23 -17.59
N PHE A 460 18.43 -0.52 -16.52
CA PHE A 460 18.60 -1.98 -16.55
C PHE A 460 17.73 -2.68 -15.52
N LEU A 461 17.44 -3.97 -15.73
CA LEU A 461 16.67 -4.79 -14.79
C LEU A 461 17.41 -6.06 -14.38
N ALA A 462 17.37 -6.37 -13.08
CA ALA A 462 17.92 -7.59 -12.49
C ALA A 462 16.96 -8.24 -11.48
N SER A 463 17.20 -9.51 -11.13
CA SER A 463 16.30 -10.29 -10.27
C SER A 463 16.99 -10.92 -9.05
N ASP A 464 18.31 -11.09 -9.10
CA ASP A 464 19.09 -11.86 -8.13
C ASP A 464 20.53 -11.35 -8.04
N ILE A 465 21.27 -11.84 -7.04
CA ILE A 465 22.64 -11.38 -6.73
C ILE A 465 23.55 -11.40 -7.97
N ASP A 466 23.49 -12.46 -8.76
CA ASP A 466 24.34 -12.65 -9.93
C ASP A 466 24.00 -11.66 -11.05
N SER A 467 22.71 -11.51 -11.37
CA SER A 467 22.24 -10.58 -12.39
C SER A 467 22.51 -9.12 -11.99
N TYR A 468 22.35 -8.75 -10.72
CA TYR A 468 22.72 -7.42 -10.24
C TYR A 468 24.23 -7.17 -10.35
N ALA A 469 25.06 -8.09 -9.87
CA ALA A 469 26.51 -7.94 -9.91
C ALA A 469 27.04 -7.86 -11.35
N THR A 470 26.54 -8.74 -12.24
CA THR A 470 26.88 -8.73 -13.67
C THR A 470 26.53 -7.41 -14.33
N THR A 471 25.31 -6.91 -14.08
CA THR A 471 24.82 -5.69 -14.73
C THR A 471 25.51 -4.44 -14.16
N MET A 472 25.81 -4.40 -12.87
CA MET A 472 26.64 -3.32 -12.31
C MET A 472 28.02 -3.30 -12.96
N ARG A 473 28.65 -4.46 -13.16
CA ARG A 473 29.95 -4.54 -13.86
C ARG A 473 29.82 -4.04 -15.29
N GLN A 474 28.79 -4.47 -16.03
CA GLN A 474 28.52 -4.01 -17.38
C GLN A 474 28.41 -2.47 -17.43
N ILE A 475 27.64 -1.85 -16.52
CA ILE A 475 27.51 -0.38 -16.49
C ILE A 475 28.87 0.28 -16.21
N LEU A 476 29.67 -0.25 -15.28
CA LEU A 476 31.01 0.28 -14.98
C LEU A 476 31.98 0.18 -16.17
N GLU A 477 31.87 -0.89 -16.97
CA GLU A 477 32.73 -1.18 -18.12
C GLU A 477 32.30 -0.46 -19.42
N MET A 478 31.08 0.09 -19.47
CA MET A 478 30.59 0.86 -20.62
C MET A 478 31.49 2.05 -20.96
N LYS A 479 31.42 2.53 -22.20
CA LYS A 479 32.04 3.81 -22.55
C LYS A 479 31.26 4.96 -21.91
N SER A 480 31.95 6.04 -21.57
CA SER A 480 31.32 7.22 -20.98
C SER A 480 30.22 7.80 -21.87
N ASP A 481 30.43 7.82 -23.19
CA ASP A 481 29.41 8.28 -24.15
C ASP A 481 28.16 7.40 -24.16
N GLU A 482 28.31 6.08 -24.05
CA GLU A 482 27.17 5.14 -23.99
C GLU A 482 26.36 5.36 -22.71
N ARG A 483 27.06 5.51 -21.57
CA ARG A 483 26.41 5.84 -20.30
C ARG A 483 25.68 7.19 -20.37
N GLN A 484 26.31 8.20 -20.96
CA GLN A 484 25.74 9.53 -21.11
C GLN A 484 24.44 9.49 -21.91
N GLN A 485 24.42 8.76 -23.03
CA GLN A 485 23.21 8.59 -23.85
C GLN A 485 22.07 7.91 -23.07
N ILE A 486 22.36 6.88 -22.27
CA ILE A 486 21.35 6.23 -21.41
C ILE A 486 20.79 7.23 -20.39
N ARG A 487 21.65 8.05 -19.76
CA ARG A 487 21.24 9.06 -18.77
C ARG A 487 20.35 10.13 -19.40
N GLU A 488 20.66 10.57 -20.60
CA GLU A 488 19.87 11.56 -21.35
C GLU A 488 18.49 11.00 -21.71
N ARG A 489 18.42 9.80 -22.32
CA ARG A 489 17.14 9.12 -22.60
C ARG A 489 16.33 8.89 -21.34
N ALA A 490 16.97 8.49 -20.24
CA ALA A 490 16.30 8.31 -18.95
C ALA A 490 15.69 9.63 -18.46
N ARG A 491 16.43 10.74 -18.49
CA ARG A 491 15.94 12.07 -18.09
C ARG A 491 14.81 12.59 -18.99
N GLU A 492 14.87 12.33 -20.29
CA GLU A 492 13.77 12.68 -21.20
C GLU A 492 12.52 11.85 -20.89
N SER A 493 12.69 10.58 -20.56
CA SER A 493 11.59 9.66 -20.30
C SER A 493 10.77 10.00 -19.05
N VAL A 494 11.35 10.68 -18.05
CA VAL A 494 10.66 10.94 -16.77
C VAL A 494 9.53 11.96 -16.87
N ASP A 495 9.45 12.74 -17.95
CA ASP A 495 8.37 13.74 -18.12
C ASP A 495 6.98 13.12 -18.08
N ARG A 496 6.83 11.85 -18.52
CA ARG A 496 5.56 11.12 -18.45
C ARG A 496 5.02 10.92 -17.02
N PHE A 497 5.86 11.14 -16.01
CA PHE A 497 5.52 11.08 -14.58
C PHE A 497 5.42 12.47 -13.93
N SER A 498 5.45 13.55 -14.73
CA SER A 498 5.36 14.91 -14.24
C SER A 498 4.01 15.21 -13.58
N THR A 499 3.99 16.20 -12.70
CA THR A 499 2.77 16.72 -12.07
C THR A 499 1.72 17.14 -13.10
N ILE A 500 2.15 17.70 -14.23
CA ILE A 500 1.26 18.14 -15.32
C ILE A 500 0.56 16.93 -15.96
N ASN A 501 1.31 15.85 -16.22
CA ASN A 501 0.75 14.62 -16.78
C ASN A 501 -0.19 13.91 -15.79
N PHE A 502 0.14 13.93 -14.49
CA PHE A 502 -0.76 13.46 -13.43
C PHE A 502 -2.07 14.26 -13.43
N GLU A 503 -2.00 15.59 -13.35
CA GLU A 503 -3.18 16.48 -13.31
C GLU A 503 -4.10 16.20 -14.49
N LYS A 504 -3.56 16.19 -15.71
CA LYS A 504 -4.33 15.94 -16.94
C LYS A 504 -5.08 14.60 -16.87
N ARG A 505 -4.38 13.52 -16.52
CA ARG A 505 -4.96 12.17 -16.51
C ARG A 505 -5.90 11.93 -15.32
N PHE A 506 -5.67 12.60 -14.21
CA PHE A 506 -6.54 12.55 -13.03
C PHE A 506 -7.84 13.32 -13.27
N MET A 507 -7.75 14.53 -13.84
CA MET A 507 -8.92 15.39 -14.05
C MET A 507 -9.82 14.91 -15.18
N GLU A 508 -9.28 14.32 -16.25
CA GLU A 508 -10.06 13.93 -17.44
C GLU A 508 -11.32 13.08 -17.15
N PRO A 509 -11.25 11.96 -16.39
CA PRO A 509 -12.46 11.23 -16.03
C PRO A 509 -13.20 11.85 -14.84
N LEU A 510 -12.52 12.54 -13.91
CA LEU A 510 -13.16 13.20 -12.78
C LEU A 510 -14.08 14.35 -13.22
N ASP A 511 -13.68 15.12 -14.24
CA ASP A 511 -14.45 16.22 -14.80
C ASP A 511 -15.83 15.77 -15.29
N LYS A 512 -15.93 14.54 -15.81
CA LYS A 512 -17.21 13.96 -16.25
C LYS A 512 -18.15 13.71 -15.08
N ILE A 513 -17.63 13.50 -13.88
CA ILE A 513 -18.44 13.37 -12.65
C ILE A 513 -18.75 14.75 -12.08
N LEU A 514 -17.77 15.66 -12.06
CA LEU A 514 -17.93 17.01 -11.49
C LEU A 514 -18.83 17.93 -12.32
N SER A 515 -18.98 17.66 -13.63
CA SER A 515 -19.80 18.46 -14.55
C SER A 515 -21.25 17.97 -14.66
N ASN A 516 -21.59 16.82 -14.06
CA ASN A 516 -22.94 16.24 -13.99
C ASN A 516 -23.59 16.60 -12.65
#